data_AF-A0A9W6ZNZ0-F1
#
_entry.id   AF-A0A9W6ZNZ0-F1
#
_cell.length_a   1.000
_cell.length_b   1.000
_cell.length_c   1.000
_cell.angle_alpha   90.00
_cell.angle_beta   90.00
_cell.angle_gamma   90.00
#
_symmetry.space_group_name_H-M   'P 1'
#
loop_
_entity.id
_entity.type
_entity.pdbx_description
1 polymer ?
#
loop_
_entity_poly.entity_id
_entity_poly.type
_entity_poly.pdbx_seq_one_letter_code
_entity_poly.pdbx_strand_id
1 'polypeptide(L)'
;MDDLYKIDPEGLKKLRKDKPWCNNVKYFKSVSFTPGATIKIMAHCQSGVTKGLSSPSGSPIEVMGLMTGRPSLSLGPDNPTIVITNAYPLPIEGFETRVIADDAEVINYMIRLGEMLEETSEEKFCGWYHSHPFDVGLHDHCYFSSTDLSTQLHWQRSEDGHGNPWLGVVVDPLRSLALGTLTVAGFRAFPPEYKNPSPQTCPDGRDVAAKEDRLAMWGVCYDRYYKLETAHHMSSLGGTVMGGLNREFKW
;
A
#
# COMPACT_ATOMS: atom_id res chain seq x y z
N MET A 1 -2.69 21.81 3.09
CA MET A 1 -1.63 20.79 3.30
C MET A 1 -1.80 20.10 4.65
N ASP A 2 -2.00 20.88 5.72
CA ASP A 2 -2.19 20.33 7.08
C ASP A 2 -3.55 19.68 7.34
N ASP A 3 -4.55 19.89 6.47
CA ASP A 3 -5.89 19.34 6.64
C ASP A 3 -5.96 17.81 6.52
N LEU A 4 -4.91 17.18 5.98
CA LEU A 4 -4.74 15.73 6.02
C LEU A 4 -4.29 15.21 7.39
N TYR A 5 -3.76 16.07 8.27
CA TYR A 5 -3.38 15.71 9.63
C TYR A 5 -4.51 15.94 10.65
N LYS A 6 -5.53 16.74 10.30
CA LYS A 6 -6.70 16.94 11.15
C LYS A 6 -7.59 15.70 11.10
N ILE A 7 -7.98 15.22 12.29
CA ILE A 7 -8.90 14.11 12.47
C ILE A 7 -10.23 14.70 12.97
N ASP A 8 -11.32 14.40 12.26
CA ASP A 8 -12.69 14.61 12.74
C ASP A 8 -13.24 13.24 13.17
N PRO A 9 -13.23 12.92 14.48
CA PRO A 9 -13.60 11.59 14.96
C PRO A 9 -15.05 11.22 14.65
N GLU A 10 -15.97 12.18 14.74
CA GLU A 10 -17.40 11.95 14.50
C GLU A 10 -17.68 11.73 13.01
N GLY A 11 -17.08 12.56 12.15
CA GLY A 11 -17.16 12.37 10.70
C GLY A 11 -16.55 11.04 10.25
N LEU A 12 -15.41 10.65 10.85
CA LEU A 12 -14.74 9.40 10.51
C LEU A 12 -15.56 8.20 10.97
N LYS A 13 -16.12 8.25 12.18
CA LYS A 13 -17.01 7.21 12.71
C LYS A 13 -18.25 7.05 11.83
N LYS A 14 -18.85 8.14 11.36
CA LYS A 14 -19.96 8.11 10.41
C LYS A 14 -19.56 7.46 9.09
N LEU A 15 -18.45 7.88 8.49
CA LEU A 15 -17.98 7.31 7.22
C LEU A 15 -17.66 5.81 7.34
N ARG A 16 -17.02 5.38 8.43
CA ARG A 16 -16.75 3.96 8.73
C ARG A 16 -18.03 3.16 8.98
N LYS A 17 -19.11 3.79 9.44
CA LYS A 17 -20.43 3.16 9.58
C LYS A 17 -21.14 3.02 8.24
N ASP A 18 -21.10 4.08 7.42
CA ASP A 18 -21.81 4.16 6.13
C ASP A 18 -21.14 3.31 5.04
N LYS A 19 -19.82 3.14 5.10
CA LYS A 19 -19.02 2.23 4.23
C LYS A 19 -19.36 2.37 2.74
N PRO A 20 -19.34 3.59 2.17
CA PRO A 20 -19.75 3.81 0.78
C PRO A 20 -18.93 3.01 -0.24
N TRP A 21 -17.68 2.65 0.09
CA TRP A 21 -16.83 1.79 -0.75
C TRP A 21 -17.34 0.37 -0.91
N CYS A 22 -18.19 -0.14 -0.02
CA CYS A 22 -18.82 -1.45 -0.21
C CYS A 22 -19.86 -1.42 -1.33
N ASN A 23 -20.43 -0.25 -1.64
CA ASN A 23 -21.45 -0.08 -2.69
C ASN A 23 -20.85 0.42 -4.02
N ASN A 24 -19.65 0.98 -4.00
CA ASN A 24 -18.94 1.45 -5.18
C ASN A 24 -17.53 0.86 -5.21
N VAL A 25 -17.34 -0.12 -6.09
CA VAL A 25 -16.09 -0.87 -6.27
C VAL A 25 -14.89 0.05 -6.58
N LYS A 26 -15.11 1.18 -7.26
CA LYS A 26 -14.09 2.19 -7.57
C LYS A 26 -14.27 3.47 -6.74
N TYR A 27 -14.73 3.37 -5.50
CA TYR A 27 -14.95 4.51 -4.61
C TYR A 27 -13.66 5.30 -4.38
N PHE A 28 -12.60 4.65 -3.90
CA PHE A 28 -11.31 5.30 -3.68
C PHE A 28 -10.60 5.58 -4.99
N LYS A 29 -10.07 6.81 -5.12
CA LYS A 29 -9.35 7.30 -6.31
C LYS A 29 -7.87 7.51 -6.05
N SER A 30 -7.51 7.84 -4.83
CA SER A 30 -6.14 8.18 -4.46
C SER A 30 -5.74 7.60 -3.11
N VAL A 31 -4.43 7.51 -2.91
CA VAL A 31 -3.79 7.18 -1.64
C VAL A 31 -2.76 8.26 -1.33
N SER A 32 -2.67 8.66 -0.08
CA SER A 32 -1.69 9.65 0.38
C SER A 32 -0.84 9.12 1.52
N PHE A 33 0.47 9.16 1.38
CA PHE A 33 1.42 8.68 2.39
C PHE A 33 2.03 9.84 3.17
N THR A 34 2.17 9.66 4.50
CA THR A 34 3.03 10.54 5.31
C THR A 34 4.51 10.22 5.06
N PRO A 35 5.44 11.16 5.33
CA PRO A 35 6.86 10.89 5.15
C PRO A 35 7.34 9.75 6.06
N GLY A 36 6.79 9.67 7.28
CA GLY A 36 7.10 8.60 8.23
C GLY A 36 6.71 7.20 7.72
N ALA A 37 5.52 7.06 7.14
CA ALA A 37 5.09 5.81 6.53
C ALA A 37 6.00 5.44 5.35
N THR A 38 6.24 6.39 4.45
CA THR A 38 7.11 6.19 3.28
C THR A 38 8.53 5.75 3.68
N ILE A 39 9.15 6.43 4.64
CA ILE A 39 10.51 6.10 5.11
C ILE A 39 10.54 4.70 5.72
N LYS A 40 9.57 4.35 6.56
CA LYS A 40 9.52 3.03 7.22
C LYS A 40 9.33 1.89 6.20
N ILE A 41 8.41 2.07 5.26
CA ILE A 41 8.18 1.11 4.17
C ILE A 41 9.47 0.92 3.37
N MET A 42 10.07 2.02 2.91
CA MET A 42 11.28 1.97 2.08
C MET A 42 12.46 1.36 2.82
N ALA A 43 12.67 1.74 4.09
CA ALA A 43 13.72 1.17 4.93
C ALA A 43 13.56 -0.34 5.12
N HIS A 44 12.32 -0.80 5.31
CA HIS A 44 12.04 -2.23 5.42
C HIS A 44 12.33 -2.96 4.10
N CYS A 45 11.85 -2.45 2.96
CA CYS A 45 12.12 -3.03 1.65
C CYS A 45 13.63 -3.08 1.34
N GLN A 46 14.38 -2.03 1.67
CA GLN A 46 15.85 -2.01 1.52
C GLN A 46 16.55 -3.00 2.45
N SER A 47 16.02 -3.22 3.65
CA SER A 47 16.54 -4.26 4.55
C SER A 47 16.37 -5.65 3.95
N GLY A 48 15.24 -5.93 3.27
CA GLY A 48 15.01 -7.17 2.53
C GLY A 48 16.02 -7.34 1.39
N VAL A 49 16.22 -6.31 0.57
CA VAL A 49 17.26 -6.32 -0.48
C VAL A 49 18.64 -6.64 0.11
N THR A 50 19.06 -5.90 1.14
CA THR A 50 20.39 -6.03 1.75
C THR A 50 20.61 -7.42 2.36
N LYS A 51 19.62 -7.93 3.11
CA LYS A 51 19.65 -9.28 3.69
C LYS A 51 19.77 -10.34 2.61
N GLY A 52 18.94 -10.25 1.57
CA GLY A 52 18.93 -11.21 0.46
C GLY A 52 20.27 -11.25 -0.29
N LEU A 53 20.82 -10.09 -0.63
CA LEU A 53 22.14 -9.97 -1.26
C LEU A 53 23.29 -10.48 -0.39
N SER A 54 23.14 -10.42 0.94
CA SER A 54 24.15 -10.94 1.89
C SER A 54 23.99 -12.43 2.17
N SER A 55 22.92 -13.05 1.67
CA SER A 55 22.64 -14.48 1.86
C SER A 55 23.35 -15.34 0.79
N PRO A 56 23.47 -16.67 1.00
CA PRO A 56 24.08 -17.56 0.01
C PRO A 56 23.40 -17.58 -1.36
N SER A 57 22.12 -17.23 -1.45
CA SER A 57 21.40 -17.14 -2.73
C SER A 57 21.78 -15.87 -3.52
N GLY A 58 22.36 -14.87 -2.85
CA GLY A 58 22.71 -13.58 -3.43
C GLY A 58 21.54 -12.82 -4.05
N SER A 59 20.30 -13.20 -3.74
CA SER A 59 19.08 -12.66 -4.36
C SER A 59 18.28 -11.86 -3.35
N PRO A 60 17.76 -10.66 -3.70
CA PRO A 60 16.87 -9.90 -2.85
C PRO A 60 15.69 -10.73 -2.34
N ILE A 61 15.27 -10.49 -1.09
CA ILE A 61 14.09 -11.12 -0.51
C ILE A 61 12.90 -10.17 -0.52
N GLU A 62 11.73 -10.70 -0.85
CA GLU A 62 10.46 -10.01 -0.66
C GLU A 62 10.15 -9.89 0.84
N VAL A 63 9.66 -8.72 1.24
CA VAL A 63 9.22 -8.43 2.61
C VAL A 63 7.80 -7.88 2.60
N MET A 64 7.10 -8.02 3.72
CA MET A 64 5.72 -7.60 3.89
C MET A 64 5.51 -6.83 5.20
N GLY A 65 4.55 -5.90 5.22
CA GLY A 65 4.11 -5.26 6.46
C GLY A 65 2.67 -4.77 6.43
N LEU A 66 2.21 -4.29 7.58
CA LEU A 66 0.88 -3.69 7.75
C LEU A 66 0.97 -2.16 7.79
N MET A 67 -0.11 -1.50 7.41
CA MET A 67 -0.23 -0.04 7.40
C MET A 67 -1.43 0.41 8.23
N THR A 68 -1.25 1.49 8.98
CA THR A 68 -2.34 2.17 9.67
C THR A 68 -2.68 3.48 9.00
N GLY A 69 -3.93 3.88 9.17
CA GLY A 69 -4.43 5.10 8.56
C GLY A 69 -5.94 5.17 8.56
N ARG A 70 -6.47 5.94 7.61
CA ARG A 70 -7.91 6.25 7.54
C ARG A 70 -8.33 6.80 6.18
N PRO A 71 -9.61 6.70 5.82
CA PRO A 71 -10.16 7.53 4.76
C PRO A 71 -10.03 9.02 5.09
N SER A 72 -9.73 9.84 4.08
CA SER A 72 -9.74 11.30 4.18
C SER A 72 -11.17 11.84 4.19
N LEU A 73 -11.42 12.83 5.04
CA LEU A 73 -12.65 13.64 5.04
C LEU A 73 -12.42 15.02 4.42
N SER A 74 -11.16 15.45 4.28
CA SER A 74 -10.80 16.83 3.93
C SER A 74 -10.62 17.08 2.44
N LEU A 75 -10.45 16.03 1.63
CA LEU A 75 -10.28 16.14 0.17
C LEU A 75 -11.60 16.14 -0.62
N GLY A 76 -12.73 16.21 0.09
CA GLY A 76 -14.07 16.25 -0.50
C GLY A 76 -14.53 14.91 -1.09
N PRO A 77 -15.81 14.82 -1.49
CA PRO A 77 -16.39 13.60 -2.04
C PRO A 77 -15.88 13.24 -3.44
N ASP A 78 -15.31 14.20 -4.18
CA ASP A 78 -14.87 14.01 -5.56
C ASP A 78 -13.51 13.31 -5.68
N ASN A 79 -12.71 13.31 -4.60
CA ASN A 79 -11.46 12.57 -4.52
C ASN A 79 -11.35 11.73 -3.23
N PRO A 80 -12.13 10.64 -3.10
CA PRO A 80 -12.04 9.78 -1.93
C PRO A 80 -10.64 9.16 -1.83
N THR A 81 -9.94 9.52 -0.76
CA THR A 81 -8.52 9.23 -0.55
C THR A 81 -8.33 8.34 0.66
N ILE A 82 -7.43 7.36 0.60
CA ILE A 82 -6.94 6.65 1.79
C ILE A 82 -5.64 7.33 2.26
N VAL A 83 -5.60 7.76 3.50
CA VAL A 83 -4.41 8.38 4.11
C VAL A 83 -3.68 7.31 4.91
N ILE A 84 -2.44 7.03 4.51
CA ILE A 84 -1.52 6.12 5.20
C ILE A 84 -0.62 6.94 6.10
N THR A 85 -0.69 6.70 7.40
CA THR A 85 0.00 7.50 8.42
C THR A 85 1.21 6.81 8.98
N ASN A 86 1.20 5.47 9.05
CA ASN A 86 2.29 4.68 9.60
C ASN A 86 2.35 3.28 8.98
N ALA A 87 3.50 2.62 9.14
CA ALA A 87 3.74 1.28 8.63
C ALA A 87 4.54 0.45 9.64
N TYR A 88 4.28 -0.86 9.64
CA TYR A 88 4.81 -1.83 10.60
C TYR A 88 5.31 -3.06 9.83
N PRO A 89 6.61 -3.38 9.88
CA PRO A 89 7.14 -4.58 9.23
C PRO A 89 6.60 -5.84 9.91
N LEU A 90 6.20 -6.83 9.13
CA LEU A 90 5.91 -8.18 9.65
C LEU A 90 7.18 -9.03 9.59
N PRO A 91 7.38 -9.97 10.53
CA PRO A 91 8.53 -10.88 10.53
C PRO A 91 8.35 -12.01 9.50
N ILE A 92 8.09 -11.65 8.23
CA ILE A 92 7.89 -12.59 7.13
C ILE A 92 9.06 -12.41 6.14
N GLU A 93 9.72 -13.51 5.80
CA GLU A 93 10.77 -13.56 4.80
C GLU A 93 10.43 -14.62 3.74
N GLY A 94 10.44 -14.26 2.46
CA GLY A 94 10.43 -15.22 1.35
C GLY A 94 9.15 -15.27 0.49
N PHE A 95 9.33 -15.83 -0.71
CA PHE A 95 8.47 -15.78 -1.90
C PHE A 95 7.02 -16.25 -1.68
N GLU A 96 6.11 -15.48 -2.30
CA GLU A 96 4.71 -15.77 -2.64
C GLU A 96 4.07 -17.06 -2.07
N THR A 97 3.08 -16.86 -1.20
CA THR A 97 2.12 -17.85 -0.66
C THR A 97 2.65 -18.91 0.29
N ARG A 98 2.52 -18.64 1.60
CA ARG A 98 1.69 -19.46 2.53
C ARG A 98 1.68 -18.95 3.98
N VAL A 99 2.49 -17.98 4.33
CA VAL A 99 2.93 -17.80 5.73
C VAL A 99 2.28 -16.58 6.39
N ILE A 100 0.94 -16.55 6.46
CA ILE A 100 0.25 -15.64 7.40
C ILE A 100 -0.75 -16.42 8.27
N ALA A 101 -1.41 -17.44 7.71
CA ALA A 101 -2.37 -18.25 8.46
C ALA A 101 -1.73 -19.42 9.22
N ASP A 102 -0.59 -19.94 8.76
CA ASP A 102 0.05 -21.14 9.35
C ASP A 102 1.22 -20.80 10.30
N ASP A 103 1.66 -19.54 10.34
CA ASP A 103 2.78 -19.11 11.19
C ASP A 103 2.26 -18.45 12.46
N ALA A 104 2.30 -19.22 13.54
CA ALA A 104 1.88 -18.77 14.86
C ALA A 104 2.67 -17.55 15.36
N GLU A 105 3.92 -17.36 14.95
CA GLU A 105 4.74 -16.21 15.35
C GLU A 105 4.21 -14.93 14.71
N VAL A 106 3.93 -14.97 13.41
CA VAL A 106 3.36 -13.84 12.65
C VAL A 106 1.97 -13.48 13.20
N ILE A 107 1.12 -14.48 13.45
CA ILE A 107 -0.21 -14.25 14.03
C ILE A 107 -0.12 -13.59 15.40
N ASN A 108 0.72 -14.13 16.30
CA ASN A 108 0.91 -13.55 17.64
C ASN A 108 1.45 -12.12 17.57
N TYR A 109 2.37 -11.85 16.64
CA TYR A 109 2.87 -10.50 16.39
C TYR A 109 1.75 -9.55 15.95
N MET A 110 0.91 -9.97 15.00
CA MET A 110 -0.22 -9.15 14.53
C MET A 110 -1.25 -8.88 15.63
N ILE A 111 -1.57 -9.88 16.46
CA ILE A 111 -2.50 -9.73 17.60
C ILE A 111 -1.94 -8.68 18.57
N ARG A 112 -0.68 -8.86 19.00
CA ARG A 112 -0.03 -7.93 19.93
C ARG A 112 0.08 -6.53 19.35
N LEU A 113 0.39 -6.40 18.07
CA LEU A 113 0.43 -5.10 17.39
C LEU A 113 -0.95 -4.46 17.35
N GLY A 114 -2.00 -5.24 17.08
CA GLY A 114 -3.39 -4.80 17.14
C GLY A 114 -3.74 -4.23 18.52
N GLU A 115 -3.50 -4.99 19.60
CA GLU A 115 -3.75 -4.57 20.98
C GLU A 115 -3.02 -3.26 21.33
N MET A 116 -1.72 -3.17 21.01
CA MET A 116 -0.94 -1.95 21.25
C MET A 116 -1.47 -0.74 20.46
N LEU A 117 -1.95 -0.95 19.23
CA LEU A 117 -2.52 0.12 18.43
C LEU A 117 -3.84 0.62 19.01
N GLU A 118 -4.67 -0.25 19.59
CA GLU A 118 -5.91 0.17 20.24
C GLU A 118 -5.66 1.09 21.45
N GLU A 119 -4.54 0.89 22.14
CA GLU A 119 -4.14 1.72 23.28
C GLU A 119 -3.47 3.03 22.88
N THR A 120 -2.79 3.07 21.72
CA THR A 120 -1.88 4.17 21.34
C THR A 120 -2.35 5.00 20.16
N SER A 121 -3.35 4.55 19.40
CA SER A 121 -3.81 5.22 18.19
C SER A 121 -5.32 5.11 17.99
N GLU A 122 -5.92 6.19 17.50
CA GLU A 122 -7.31 6.18 17.00
C GLU A 122 -7.42 5.60 15.59
N GLU A 123 -6.28 5.44 14.90
CA GLU A 123 -6.21 4.88 13.57
C GLU A 123 -6.15 3.35 13.63
N LYS A 124 -6.74 2.73 12.62
CA LYS A 124 -6.83 1.27 12.51
C LYS A 124 -5.96 0.81 11.35
N PHE A 125 -5.71 -0.49 11.26
CA PHE A 125 -5.14 -1.05 10.05
C PHE A 125 -6.04 -0.73 8.86
N CYS A 126 -5.42 -0.32 7.75
CA CYS A 126 -6.11 0.05 6.52
C CYS A 126 -5.43 -0.50 5.28
N GLY A 127 -4.52 -1.45 5.45
CA GLY A 127 -3.83 -2.05 4.34
C GLY A 127 -2.56 -2.78 4.73
N TRP A 128 -1.93 -3.29 3.69
CA TRP A 128 -0.66 -3.98 3.72
C TRP A 128 0.25 -3.48 2.61
N TYR A 129 1.55 -3.68 2.78
CA TYR A 129 2.52 -3.44 1.73
C TYR A 129 3.45 -4.64 1.57
N HIS A 130 3.99 -4.80 0.38
CA HIS A 130 5.09 -5.71 0.12
C HIS A 130 6.03 -5.17 -0.95
N SER A 131 7.22 -5.78 -1.03
CA SER A 131 8.24 -5.40 -2.01
C SER A 131 8.30 -6.37 -3.18
N HIS A 132 8.49 -5.86 -4.39
CA HIS A 132 8.88 -6.58 -5.59
C HIS A 132 10.32 -6.17 -5.98
N PRO A 133 11.36 -6.77 -5.39
CA PRO A 133 12.75 -6.40 -5.60
C PRO A 133 13.34 -7.10 -6.84
N PHE A 134 12.68 -6.95 -8.00
CA PHE A 134 13.15 -7.54 -9.26
C PHE A 134 14.20 -6.64 -9.95
N ASP A 135 14.98 -7.25 -10.83
CA ASP A 135 15.99 -6.55 -11.62
C ASP A 135 15.38 -5.38 -12.40
N VAL A 136 16.07 -4.24 -12.43
CA VAL A 136 15.55 -3.01 -13.02
C VAL A 136 15.33 -3.19 -14.53
N GLY A 137 14.06 -3.25 -14.92
CA GLY A 137 13.62 -3.42 -16.30
C GLY A 137 13.05 -2.14 -16.94
N LEU A 138 12.39 -2.33 -18.09
CA LEU A 138 11.71 -1.26 -18.81
C LEU A 138 10.57 -0.64 -17.99
N HIS A 139 9.77 -1.49 -17.35
CA HIS A 139 8.64 -1.13 -16.51
C HIS A 139 8.98 -1.28 -15.03
N ASP A 140 8.25 -0.57 -14.17
CA ASP A 140 8.27 -0.88 -12.74
C ASP A 140 7.53 -2.20 -12.48
N HIS A 141 7.92 -2.89 -11.42
CA HIS A 141 7.28 -4.13 -11.02
C HIS A 141 6.20 -3.94 -9.96
N CYS A 142 5.66 -2.72 -9.81
CA CYS A 142 4.57 -2.46 -8.88
C CYS A 142 3.24 -2.89 -9.51
N TYR A 143 2.94 -4.19 -9.44
CA TYR A 143 1.69 -4.79 -9.87
C TYR A 143 1.31 -5.93 -8.93
N PHE A 144 0.07 -6.44 -9.00
CA PHE A 144 -0.33 -7.63 -8.24
C PHE A 144 -0.12 -8.91 -9.03
N SER A 145 0.57 -9.87 -8.43
CA SER A 145 0.55 -11.26 -8.89
C SER A 145 -0.80 -11.94 -8.55
N SER A 146 -0.95 -13.20 -8.98
CA SER A 146 -2.14 -14.00 -8.60
C SER A 146 -2.22 -14.23 -7.09
N THR A 147 -1.07 -14.34 -6.43
CA THR A 147 -0.91 -14.44 -4.98
C THR A 147 -1.38 -13.16 -4.30
N ASP A 148 -0.84 -12.02 -4.73
CA ASP A 148 -1.17 -10.73 -4.14
C ASP A 148 -2.65 -10.41 -4.26
N LEU A 149 -3.24 -10.70 -5.42
CA LEU A 149 -4.66 -10.53 -5.64
C LEU A 149 -5.49 -11.37 -4.66
N SER A 150 -5.08 -12.62 -4.42
CA SER A 150 -5.79 -13.51 -3.49
C SER A 150 -5.70 -13.00 -2.05
N THR A 151 -4.52 -12.57 -1.61
CA THR A 151 -4.29 -11.96 -0.29
C THR A 151 -5.09 -10.66 -0.13
N GLN A 152 -5.05 -9.78 -1.13
CA GLN A 152 -5.81 -8.54 -1.14
C GLN A 152 -7.31 -8.80 -1.07
N LEU A 153 -7.85 -9.75 -1.84
CA LEU A 153 -9.26 -10.11 -1.80
C LEU A 153 -9.68 -10.65 -0.43
N HIS A 154 -8.84 -11.49 0.19
CA HIS A 154 -9.09 -12.03 1.51
C HIS A 154 -9.21 -10.92 2.56
N TRP A 155 -8.20 -10.05 2.67
CA TRP A 155 -8.20 -8.98 3.66
C TRP A 155 -9.23 -7.88 3.36
N GLN A 156 -9.41 -7.49 2.09
CA GLN A 156 -10.42 -6.51 1.71
C GLN A 156 -11.83 -7.01 2.05
N ARG A 157 -12.13 -8.30 1.87
CA ARG A 157 -13.42 -8.88 2.28
C ARG A 157 -13.60 -8.92 3.79
N SER A 158 -12.53 -9.20 4.54
CA SER A 158 -12.56 -9.20 6.00
C SER A 158 -12.81 -7.80 6.55
N GLU A 159 -12.06 -6.81 6.08
CA GLU A 159 -11.95 -5.50 6.75
C GLU A 159 -12.94 -4.44 6.25
N ASP A 160 -13.27 -4.42 4.95
CA ASP A 160 -14.16 -3.41 4.40
C ASP A 160 -15.53 -3.43 5.09
N GLY A 161 -16.04 -4.64 5.38
CA GLY A 161 -17.32 -4.86 6.06
C GLY A 161 -17.32 -4.36 7.51
N HIS A 162 -16.16 -4.22 8.14
CA HIS A 162 -16.00 -3.65 9.48
C HIS A 162 -15.77 -2.13 9.49
N GLY A 163 -15.71 -1.50 8.31
CA GLY A 163 -15.49 -0.06 8.18
C GLY A 163 -14.02 0.33 8.04
N ASN A 164 -13.12 -0.63 7.84
CA ASN A 164 -11.70 -0.39 7.63
C ASN A 164 -11.39 -0.64 6.14
N PRO A 165 -11.27 0.41 5.29
CA PRO A 165 -10.97 0.19 3.89
C PRO A 165 -9.57 -0.46 3.76
N TRP A 166 -9.47 -1.56 3.03
CA TRP A 166 -8.19 -2.25 2.86
C TRP A 166 -7.48 -1.92 1.56
N LEU A 167 -6.24 -1.45 1.64
CA LEU A 167 -5.38 -1.11 0.52
C LEU A 167 -4.19 -2.09 0.43
N GLY A 168 -3.84 -2.54 -0.77
CA GLY A 168 -2.56 -3.22 -0.99
C GLY A 168 -1.57 -2.29 -1.68
N VAL A 169 -0.33 -2.26 -1.21
CA VAL A 169 0.73 -1.38 -1.74
C VAL A 169 1.93 -2.21 -2.16
N VAL A 170 2.41 -1.98 -3.38
CA VAL A 170 3.60 -2.64 -3.92
C VAL A 170 4.72 -1.62 -4.07
N VAL A 171 5.93 -1.98 -3.62
CA VAL A 171 7.12 -1.16 -3.70
C VAL A 171 8.19 -1.86 -4.53
N ASP A 172 8.80 -1.16 -5.47
CA ASP A 172 9.97 -1.64 -6.21
C ASP A 172 11.23 -0.96 -5.63
N PRO A 173 11.92 -1.59 -4.65
CA PRO A 173 13.02 -0.95 -3.94
C PRO A 173 14.27 -0.77 -4.82
N LEU A 174 14.53 -1.69 -5.75
CA LEU A 174 15.70 -1.63 -6.63
C LEU A 174 15.54 -0.53 -7.68
N ARG A 175 14.36 -0.43 -8.30
CA ARG A 175 14.06 0.68 -9.22
C ARG A 175 14.03 2.02 -8.50
N SER A 176 13.50 2.05 -7.27
CA SER A 176 13.50 3.28 -6.47
C SER A 176 14.91 3.81 -6.22
N LEU A 177 15.84 2.90 -5.91
CA LEU A 177 17.25 3.24 -5.75
C LEU A 177 17.88 3.70 -7.07
N ALA A 178 17.60 3.01 -8.18
CA ALA A 178 18.15 3.34 -9.49
C ALA A 178 17.67 4.70 -10.04
N LEU A 179 16.41 5.06 -9.80
CA LEU A 179 15.84 6.32 -10.24
C LEU A 179 16.06 7.48 -9.25
N GLY A 180 16.48 7.19 -8.02
CA GLY A 180 16.54 8.18 -6.94
C GLY A 180 15.18 8.74 -6.53
N THR A 181 14.08 8.05 -6.89
CA THR A 181 12.72 8.44 -6.55
C THR A 181 11.90 7.22 -6.16
N LEU A 182 10.90 7.41 -5.30
CA LEU A 182 10.10 6.31 -4.79
C LEU A 182 9.22 5.72 -5.90
N THR A 183 9.41 4.44 -6.17
CA THR A 183 8.55 3.63 -7.05
C THR A 183 7.60 2.82 -6.17
N VAL A 184 6.38 3.33 -6.01
CA VAL A 184 5.32 2.73 -5.19
C VAL A 184 3.97 2.87 -5.88
N ALA A 185 3.11 1.86 -5.75
CA ALA A 185 1.74 1.92 -6.23
C ALA A 185 0.76 1.30 -5.23
N GLY A 186 -0.37 1.97 -5.03
CA GLY A 186 -1.49 1.47 -4.24
C GLY A 186 -2.59 0.90 -5.12
N PHE A 187 -3.20 -0.20 -4.67
CA PHE A 187 -4.19 -0.95 -5.43
C PHE A 187 -5.37 -1.39 -4.56
N ARG A 188 -6.52 -1.55 -5.21
CA ARG A 188 -7.67 -2.27 -4.67
C ARG A 188 -8.15 -3.30 -5.68
N ALA A 189 -8.64 -4.42 -5.16
CA ALA A 189 -9.10 -5.54 -5.98
C ALA A 189 -10.60 -5.43 -6.26
N PHE A 190 -10.99 -5.91 -7.45
CA PHE A 190 -12.39 -6.08 -7.79
C PHE A 190 -12.95 -7.34 -7.13
N PRO A 191 -14.10 -7.24 -6.42
CA PRO A 191 -14.76 -8.41 -5.84
C PRO A 191 -15.01 -9.50 -6.90
N PRO A 192 -14.99 -10.79 -6.54
CA PRO A 192 -15.22 -11.89 -7.49
C PRO A 192 -16.51 -11.78 -8.31
N GLU A 193 -17.55 -11.18 -7.73
CA GLU A 193 -18.84 -10.92 -8.33
C GLU A 193 -18.84 -9.73 -9.32
N TYR A 194 -17.85 -8.85 -9.25
CA TYR A 194 -17.75 -7.69 -10.12
C TYR A 194 -17.20 -8.07 -11.50
N LYS A 195 -18.01 -7.86 -12.54
CA LYS A 195 -17.55 -7.98 -13.93
C LYS A 195 -17.02 -6.63 -14.39
N ASN A 196 -15.71 -6.55 -14.63
CA ASN A 196 -15.10 -5.35 -15.19
C ASN A 196 -15.67 -5.09 -16.60
N PRO A 197 -16.35 -3.95 -16.84
CA PRO A 197 -16.93 -3.64 -18.14
C PRO A 197 -15.86 -3.41 -19.23
N SER A 198 -14.63 -3.06 -18.82
CA SER A 198 -13.51 -2.79 -19.72
C SER A 198 -12.31 -3.66 -19.34
N PRO A 199 -12.32 -4.97 -19.67
CA PRO A 199 -11.24 -5.89 -19.28
C PRO A 199 -9.92 -5.64 -20.04
N GLN A 200 -9.94 -4.78 -21.06
CA GLN A 200 -8.71 -4.39 -21.78
C GLN A 200 -8.02 -3.17 -21.17
N THR A 201 -8.71 -2.43 -20.30
CA THR A 201 -8.15 -1.26 -19.64
C THR A 201 -7.21 -1.71 -18.53
N CYS A 202 -6.00 -1.15 -18.52
CA CYS A 202 -5.00 -1.41 -17.50
C CYS A 202 -5.46 -0.90 -16.13
N PRO A 203 -4.86 -1.40 -15.03
CA PRO A 203 -5.15 -0.94 -13.67
C PRO A 203 -5.09 0.58 -13.49
N ASP A 204 -4.25 1.28 -14.24
CA ASP A 204 -4.09 2.73 -14.20
C ASP A 204 -5.07 3.52 -15.08
N GLY A 205 -6.02 2.84 -15.74
CA GLY A 205 -7.02 3.44 -16.60
C GLY A 205 -6.56 3.67 -18.05
N ARG A 206 -5.33 3.33 -18.42
CA ARG A 206 -4.86 3.45 -19.81
C ARG A 206 -5.32 2.25 -20.65
N ASP A 207 -5.69 2.52 -21.89
CA ASP A 207 -5.96 1.47 -22.88
C ASP A 207 -4.69 1.21 -23.69
N VAL A 208 -4.06 0.07 -23.41
CA VAL A 208 -2.87 -0.42 -24.14
C VAL A 208 -3.35 -1.45 -25.14
N ALA A 209 -3.01 -1.32 -26.43
CA ALA A 209 -3.56 -2.20 -27.47
C ALA A 209 -3.04 -3.65 -27.41
N ALA A 210 -1.73 -3.83 -27.25
CA ALA A 210 -1.10 -5.15 -27.24
C ALA A 210 -1.31 -5.86 -25.89
N LYS A 211 -1.71 -7.13 -25.94
CA LYS A 211 -1.96 -7.93 -24.72
C LYS A 211 -0.65 -8.25 -24.00
N GLU A 212 0.40 -8.48 -24.76
CA GLU A 212 1.74 -8.80 -24.31
C GLU A 212 2.29 -7.67 -23.43
N ASP A 213 2.10 -6.41 -23.86
CA ASP A 213 2.50 -5.23 -23.09
C ASP A 213 1.70 -5.11 -21.78
N ARG A 214 0.39 -5.39 -21.82
CA ARG A 214 -0.45 -5.40 -20.59
C ARG A 214 0.05 -6.44 -19.60
N LEU A 215 0.38 -7.64 -20.07
CA LEU A 215 0.90 -8.72 -19.23
C LEU A 215 2.29 -8.40 -18.68
N ALA A 216 3.16 -7.77 -19.48
CA ALA A 216 4.49 -7.37 -19.05
C ALA A 216 4.46 -6.24 -18.00
N MET A 217 3.50 -5.32 -18.09
CA MET A 217 3.36 -4.21 -17.13
C MET A 217 2.62 -4.58 -15.85
N TRP A 218 1.58 -5.42 -15.95
CA TRP A 218 0.59 -5.59 -14.87
C TRP A 218 0.36 -7.04 -14.46
N GLY A 219 1.11 -7.97 -15.03
CA GLY A 219 0.94 -9.40 -14.80
C GLY A 219 -0.37 -9.95 -15.37
N VAL A 220 -0.64 -11.23 -15.08
CA VAL A 220 -1.77 -11.98 -15.64
C VAL A 220 -3.14 -11.54 -15.09
N CYS A 221 -3.16 -10.87 -13.95
CA CYS A 221 -4.37 -10.47 -13.22
C CYS A 221 -4.77 -9.01 -13.42
N TYR A 222 -4.22 -8.32 -14.42
CA TYR A 222 -4.37 -6.88 -14.62
C TYR A 222 -5.82 -6.38 -14.72
N ASP A 223 -6.76 -7.23 -15.11
CA ASP A 223 -8.19 -6.90 -15.25
C ASP A 223 -8.98 -7.02 -13.94
N ARG A 224 -8.32 -7.47 -12.85
CA ARG A 224 -8.94 -7.80 -11.55
C ARG A 224 -8.66 -6.81 -10.43
N TYR A 225 -7.90 -5.76 -10.69
CA TYR A 225 -7.60 -4.71 -9.71
C TYR A 225 -7.43 -3.36 -10.42
N TYR A 226 -7.40 -2.28 -9.65
CA TYR A 226 -7.16 -0.94 -10.17
C TYR A 226 -6.16 -0.19 -9.30
N LYS A 227 -5.38 0.69 -9.93
CA LYS A 227 -4.38 1.55 -9.32
C LYS A 227 -5.03 2.83 -8.81
N LEU A 228 -4.64 3.25 -7.61
CA LEU A 228 -5.00 4.54 -7.05
C LEU A 228 -3.89 5.56 -7.38
N GLU A 229 -4.27 6.82 -7.53
CA GLU A 229 -3.32 7.92 -7.66
C GLU A 229 -2.53 8.06 -6.35
N THR A 230 -1.20 7.91 -6.43
CA THR A 230 -0.33 8.00 -5.26
C THR A 230 0.13 9.43 -5.04
N ALA A 231 -0.16 9.98 -3.87
CA ALA A 231 0.33 11.26 -3.40
C ALA A 231 1.18 11.09 -2.13
N HIS A 232 2.03 12.08 -1.87
CA HIS A 232 2.76 12.21 -0.62
C HIS A 232 2.40 13.55 0.00
N HIS A 233 2.14 13.55 1.29
CA HIS A 233 1.84 14.78 2.03
C HIS A 233 2.75 14.91 3.23
N MET A 234 3.03 16.16 3.59
CA MET A 234 3.86 16.51 4.73
C MET A 234 3.22 17.69 5.43
N SER A 235 3.29 17.73 6.76
CA SER A 235 2.80 18.88 7.53
C SER A 235 3.71 20.08 7.31
N SER A 236 3.18 21.29 7.49
CA SER A 236 3.94 22.53 7.47
C SER A 236 5.15 22.50 8.42
N LEU A 237 4.95 21.97 9.64
CA LEU A 237 6.03 21.75 10.60
C LEU A 237 7.07 20.76 10.09
N GLY A 238 6.63 19.62 9.53
CA GLY A 238 7.52 18.62 8.95
C GLY A 238 8.36 19.20 7.81
N GLY A 239 7.75 20.01 6.93
CA GLY A 239 8.45 20.69 5.85
C GLY A 239 9.46 21.72 6.35
N THR A 240 9.13 22.42 7.45
CA THR A 240 10.06 23.35 8.09
C THR A 240 11.28 22.62 8.66
N VAL A 241 11.06 21.51 9.36
CA VAL A 241 12.14 20.69 9.92
C VAL A 241 13.02 20.10 8.81
N MET A 242 12.42 19.51 7.77
CA MET A 242 13.17 18.95 6.64
C MET A 242 13.95 20.03 5.88
N GLY A 243 13.38 21.23 5.72
CA GLY A 243 14.10 22.37 5.14
C GLY A 243 15.31 22.80 5.97
N GLY A 244 15.19 22.76 7.30
CA GLY A 244 16.32 22.99 8.22
C GLY A 244 17.41 21.94 8.08
N LEU A 245 17.03 20.66 8.07
CA LEU A 245 17.96 19.54 7.93
C LEU A 245 18.71 19.58 6.59
N ASN A 246 18.02 19.85 5.49
CA ASN A 246 18.66 19.95 4.17
C ASN A 246 19.68 21.10 4.14
N ARG A 247 19.33 22.27 4.72
CA ARG A 247 20.25 23.42 4.79
C ARG A 247 21.51 23.14 5.60
N GLU A 248 21.40 22.46 6.74
CA GLU A 248 22.51 22.25 7.67
C GLU A 248 23.35 21.01 7.35
N PHE A 249 22.72 19.95 6.85
CA PHE A 249 23.35 18.64 6.71
C PHE A 249 23.36 18.10 5.28
N LYS A 250 22.85 18.86 4.30
CA LYS A 250 22.69 18.43 2.89
C LYS A 250 21.97 17.08 2.76
N TRP A 251 20.95 16.90 3.60
CA TRP A 251 19.98 15.84 3.50
C TRP A 251 19.11 15.99 2.26
#